data_AF-A0A8D4VTF6-F1
#
_entry.id   AF-A0A8D4VTF6-F1
#
_cell.length_a   1.000
_cell.length_b   1.000
_cell.length_c   1.000
_cell.angle_alpha   90.00
_cell.angle_beta   90.00
_cell.angle_gamma   90.00
#
_symmetry.space_group_name_H-M   'P 1'
#
loop_
_entity.id
_entity.type
_entity.pdbx_description
1 polymer ?
#
loop_
_entity_poly.entity_id
_entity_poly.type
_entity_poly.pdbx_seq_one_letter_code
_entity_poly.pdbx_strand_id
1 'polypeptide(L)'
;MNNKTLPLVACLSLSAFLFSVPVGAANPSVDEALALLKHMQPDRCALQKVRGKILIAHQSHDQSAMDALAPQMDAITARLKPSEEKLRELTTVIKQNPQDQTVYAAAQVEASSCH
;
A
#
# COMPACT_ATOMS: atom_id res chain seq x y z
N MET A 1 41.32 -56.50 3.15
CA MET A 1 40.61 -56.51 1.86
C MET A 1 39.10 -56.54 2.14
N ASN A 2 38.46 -55.42 1.82
CA ASN A 2 37.04 -55.19 1.49
C ASN A 2 35.92 -55.88 2.30
N ASN A 3 35.33 -55.13 3.24
CA ASN A 3 33.91 -55.27 3.57
C ASN A 3 33.17 -54.08 2.96
N LYS A 4 32.31 -54.35 1.97
CA LYS A 4 31.44 -53.38 1.29
C LYS A 4 30.08 -53.32 1.98
N THR A 5 29.85 -52.19 2.63
CA THR A 5 28.63 -51.36 2.64
C THR A 5 27.33 -51.96 2.07
N LEU A 6 26.34 -52.12 2.94
CA LEU A 6 24.90 -52.18 2.65
C LEU A 6 24.30 -50.76 2.74
N PRO A 7 23.50 -50.28 1.77
CA PRO A 7 22.87 -48.97 1.86
C PRO A 7 21.36 -49.07 2.15
N LEU A 8 20.81 -47.90 2.51
CA LEU A 8 19.40 -47.52 2.36
C LEU A 8 18.39 -48.15 3.33
N VAL A 9 18.37 -47.63 4.56
CA VAL A 9 17.11 -47.46 5.31
C VAL A 9 16.69 -46.01 5.13
N ALA A 10 15.73 -45.83 4.22
CA ALA A 10 14.92 -44.64 4.09
C ALA A 10 14.02 -44.51 5.32
N CYS A 11 14.27 -43.52 6.17
CA CYS A 11 13.28 -43.02 7.11
C CYS A 11 12.92 -41.59 6.69
N LEU A 12 11.81 -41.50 5.96
CA LEU A 12 11.03 -40.29 5.78
C LEU A 12 10.59 -39.77 7.16
N SER A 13 11.20 -38.70 7.64
CA SER A 13 10.59 -37.76 8.59
C SER A 13 10.34 -36.46 7.81
N LEU A 14 9.23 -36.35 7.09
CA LEU A 14 7.93 -35.96 7.66
C LEU A 14 8.02 -34.75 8.62
N SER A 15 8.77 -33.73 8.23
CA SER A 15 8.62 -32.38 8.77
C SER A 15 8.13 -31.45 7.67
N ALA A 16 7.03 -31.86 7.04
CA ALA A 16 6.18 -30.96 6.29
C ALA A 16 5.55 -29.98 7.29
N PHE A 17 6.30 -28.93 7.65
CA PHE A 17 5.72 -27.69 8.13
C PHE A 17 4.98 -27.05 6.95
N LEU A 18 3.86 -27.66 6.58
CA LEU A 18 2.78 -27.00 5.90
C LEU A 18 2.23 -26.00 6.91
N PHE A 19 2.88 -24.85 7.02
CA PHE A 19 2.20 -23.62 7.37
C PHE A 19 1.16 -23.38 6.27
N SER A 20 0.05 -24.10 6.36
CA SER A 20 -1.19 -23.72 5.72
C SER A 20 -1.64 -22.49 6.48
N VAL A 21 -1.03 -21.35 6.15
CA VAL A 21 -1.62 -20.06 6.47
C VAL A 21 -2.99 -20.15 5.81
N PRO A 22 -4.10 -20.09 6.55
CA PRO A 22 -5.37 -19.92 5.89
C PRO A 22 -5.20 -18.63 5.10
N VAL A 23 -5.21 -18.76 3.77
CA VAL A 23 -5.42 -17.63 2.88
C VAL A 23 -6.78 -17.13 3.30
N GLY A 24 -6.78 -16.17 4.23
CA GLY A 24 -7.98 -15.61 4.81
C GLY A 24 -8.83 -15.17 3.63
N ALA A 25 -10.08 -15.62 3.62
CA ALA A 25 -11.06 -15.11 2.67
C ALA A 25 -10.92 -13.58 2.67
N ALA A 26 -10.53 -13.02 1.52
CA ALA A 26 -10.23 -11.60 1.41
C ALA A 26 -11.44 -10.83 1.92
N ASN A 27 -11.26 -10.06 3.00
CA ASN A 27 -12.33 -9.24 3.54
C ASN A 27 -12.69 -8.21 2.45
N PRO A 28 -13.96 -8.10 2.04
CA PRO A 28 -14.36 -7.17 0.98
C PRO A 28 -13.94 -5.73 1.29
N SER A 29 -13.83 -5.37 2.57
CA SER A 29 -13.35 -4.06 3.01
C SER A 29 -11.88 -3.82 2.65
N VAL A 30 -11.04 -4.86 2.69
CA VAL A 30 -9.62 -4.80 2.31
C VAL A 30 -9.50 -4.63 0.80
N ASP A 31 -10.21 -5.43 0.01
CA ASP A 31 -10.18 -5.34 -1.45
C ASP A 31 -10.64 -3.97 -1.95
N GLU A 32 -11.71 -3.44 -1.34
CA GLU A 32 -12.22 -2.10 -1.65
C GLU A 32 -11.22 -1.00 -1.25
N ALA A 33 -10.58 -1.12 -0.09
CA ALA A 33 -9.54 -0.17 0.34
C ALA A 33 -8.31 -0.22 -0.59
N LEU A 34 -7.90 -1.41 -1.04
CA LEU A 34 -6.81 -1.58 -2.01
C LEU A 34 -7.16 -0.93 -3.36
N ALA A 35 -8.39 -1.11 -3.83
CA ALA A 35 -8.86 -0.47 -5.06
C ALA A 35 -8.85 1.06 -4.94
N LEU A 36 -9.30 1.61 -3.82
CA LEU A 36 -9.25 3.05 -3.54
C LEU A 36 -7.81 3.57 -3.49
N LEU A 37 -6.91 2.87 -2.81
CA LEU A 37 -5.49 3.24 -2.76
C LEU A 37 -4.88 3.35 -4.16
N LYS A 38 -5.15 2.38 -5.04
CA LYS A 38 -4.70 2.40 -6.45
C LYS A 38 -5.33 3.54 -7.23
N HIS A 39 -6.64 3.74 -7.06
CA HIS A 39 -7.37 4.80 -7.77
C HIS A 39 -6.86 6.21 -7.40
N MET A 40 -6.52 6.43 -6.13
CA MET A 40 -6.03 7.71 -5.63
C MET A 40 -4.56 7.99 -5.94
N GLN A 41 -3.77 6.96 -6.26
CA GLN A 41 -2.32 7.08 -6.43
C GLN A 41 -1.92 8.17 -7.45
N PRO A 42 -2.52 8.26 -8.65
CA PRO A 42 -2.14 9.31 -9.62
C PRO A 42 -2.36 10.73 -9.07
N ASP A 43 -3.48 10.95 -8.39
CA ASP A 43 -3.82 12.26 -7.80
C ASP A 43 -2.94 12.58 -6.59
N ARG A 44 -2.59 11.60 -5.75
CA ARG A 44 -1.61 11.78 -4.66
C ARG A 44 -0.24 12.18 -5.20
N CYS A 45 0.21 11.55 -6.28
CA CYS A 45 1.48 11.89 -6.93
C CYS A 45 1.44 13.25 -7.62
N ALA A 46 0.32 13.62 -8.24
CA ALA A 46 0.12 14.97 -8.77
C ALA A 46 0.18 16.02 -7.64
N LEU A 47 -0.48 15.76 -6.51
CA LEU A 47 -0.48 16.63 -5.34
C LEU A 47 0.93 16.82 -4.78
N GLN A 48 1.71 15.74 -4.65
CA GLN A 48 3.10 15.81 -4.20
C GLN A 48 3.96 16.68 -5.13
N LYS A 49 3.79 16.52 -6.45
CA LYS A 49 4.50 17.34 -7.45
C LYS A 49 4.14 18.82 -7.33
N VAL A 50 2.85 19.15 -7.20
CA VAL A 50 2.38 20.55 -7.04
C VAL A 50 2.90 21.15 -5.73
N ARG A 51 2.84 20.41 -4.62
CA ARG A 51 3.42 20.85 -3.33
C ARG A 51 4.91 21.14 -3.44
N GLY A 52 5.67 20.30 -4.15
CA GLY A 52 7.09 20.55 -4.42
C GLY A 52 7.32 21.87 -5.17
N LYS A 53 6.52 22.16 -6.20
CA LYS A 53 6.60 23.42 -6.95
C LYS A 53 6.23 24.63 -6.10
N ILE A 54 5.20 24.51 -5.25
CA ILE A 54 4.81 25.55 -4.28
C ILE A 54 5.95 25.83 -3.31
N LEU A 55 6.62 24.81 -2.79
CA LEU A 55 7.78 25.00 -1.90
C LEU A 55 8.91 25.76 -2.59
N ILE A 56 9.21 25.43 -3.86
CA ILE A 56 10.21 26.15 -4.65
C ILE A 56 9.79 27.61 -4.87
N ALA A 57 8.55 27.85 -5.30
CA ALA A 57 8.03 29.20 -5.53
C ALA A 57 8.03 30.04 -4.25
N HIS A 58 7.68 29.44 -3.12
CA HIS A 58 7.76 30.08 -1.80
C HIS A 58 9.21 30.45 -1.43
N GLN A 59 10.17 29.56 -1.66
CA GLN A 59 11.60 29.83 -1.39
C GLN A 59 12.17 30.94 -2.28
N SER A 60 11.67 31.09 -3.50
CA SER A 60 12.09 32.15 -4.43
C SER A 60 11.26 33.43 -4.33
N HIS A 61 10.31 33.52 -3.38
CA HIS A 61 9.34 34.62 -3.28
C HIS A 61 8.56 34.88 -4.59
N ASP A 62 8.32 33.84 -5.39
CA ASP A 62 7.58 33.93 -6.65
C ASP A 62 6.07 33.82 -6.39
N GLN A 63 5.46 34.96 -6.07
CA GLN A 63 4.02 35.04 -5.81
C GLN A 63 3.18 34.66 -7.04
N SER A 64 3.65 34.96 -8.25
CA SER A 64 2.91 34.63 -9.48
C SER A 64 2.81 33.12 -9.66
N ALA A 65 3.88 32.38 -9.39
CA ALA A 65 3.85 30.93 -9.42
C ALA A 65 2.96 30.34 -8.32
N MET A 66 3.00 30.91 -7.11
CA MET A 66 2.12 30.49 -6.01
C MET A 66 0.64 30.64 -6.38
N ASP A 67 0.24 31.80 -6.92
CA ASP A 67 -1.14 32.09 -7.33
C ASP A 67 -1.61 31.16 -8.47
N ALA A 68 -0.70 30.75 -9.36
CA ALA A 68 -1.00 29.82 -10.44
C ALA A 68 -1.07 28.35 -9.99
N LEU A 69 -0.34 27.96 -8.94
CA LEU A 69 -0.27 26.59 -8.43
C LEU A 69 -1.34 26.28 -7.38
N ALA A 70 -1.77 27.27 -6.60
CA ALA A 70 -2.84 27.14 -5.60
C ALA A 70 -4.12 26.48 -6.15
N PRO A 71 -4.74 26.95 -7.26
CA PRO A 71 -5.97 26.34 -7.77
C PRO A 71 -5.75 24.89 -8.26
N GLN A 72 -4.54 24.54 -8.71
CA GLN A 72 -4.22 23.17 -9.10
C GLN A 72 -4.19 22.24 -7.88
N MET A 73 -3.61 22.71 -6.77
CA MET A 73 -3.59 21.98 -5.50
C MET A 73 -5.01 21.76 -4.98
N ASP A 74 -5.85 22.80 -5.02
CA ASP A 74 -7.24 22.74 -4.57
C ASP A 74 -8.06 21.75 -5.41
N ALA A 75 -7.91 21.79 -6.74
CA ALA A 75 -8.59 20.87 -7.64
C ALA A 75 -8.21 19.41 -7.40
N ILE A 76 -6.93 19.11 -7.16
CA ILE A 76 -6.48 17.75 -6.83
C ILE A 76 -7.03 17.31 -5.46
N THR A 77 -6.96 18.18 -4.46
CA THR A 77 -7.46 17.90 -3.11
C THR A 77 -8.97 17.61 -3.13
N ALA A 78 -9.74 18.37 -3.91
CA ALA A 78 -11.18 18.15 -4.07
C ALA A 78 -11.51 16.77 -4.67
N ARG A 79 -10.71 16.27 -5.62
CA ARG A 79 -10.88 14.92 -6.19
C ARG A 79 -10.50 13.81 -5.23
N LEU A 80 -9.48 14.02 -4.40
CA LEU A 80 -9.03 13.03 -3.41
C LEU A 80 -9.99 12.89 -2.24
N LYS A 81 -10.60 13.98 -1.79
CA LYS A 81 -11.44 14.04 -0.58
C LYS A 81 -12.48 12.92 -0.44
N PRO A 82 -13.36 12.63 -1.42
CA PRO A 82 -14.37 11.58 -1.26
C PRO A 82 -13.74 10.18 -1.07
N SER A 83 -12.63 9.92 -1.78
CA SER A 83 -11.91 8.66 -1.66
C SER A 83 -11.16 8.55 -0.33
N GLU A 84 -10.61 9.66 0.19
CA GLU A 84 -9.98 9.73 1.52
C GLU A 84 -10.98 9.48 2.65
N GLU A 85 -12.18 10.08 2.56
CA GLU A 85 -13.27 9.88 3.52
C GLU A 85 -13.69 8.41 3.56
N LYS A 86 -13.92 7.81 2.39
CA LYS A 86 -14.27 6.40 2.27
C LYS A 86 -13.16 5.46 2.75
N LEU A 87 -11.91 5.76 2.42
CA LEU A 87 -10.76 4.98 2.88
C LEU A 87 -10.63 5.03 4.41
N ARG A 88 -10.93 6.17 5.04
CA ARG A 88 -10.94 6.31 6.51
C ARG A 88 -12.00 5.43 7.17
N GLU A 89 -13.20 5.35 6.59
CA GLU A 89 -14.26 4.47 7.06
C GLU A 89 -13.84 2.99 6.98
N LEU A 90 -13.37 2.55 5.80
CA LEU A 90 -12.89 1.19 5.59
C LEU A 90 -11.73 0.82 6.51
N THR A 91 -10.80 1.75 6.75
CA THR A 91 -9.68 1.55 7.67
C THR A 91 -10.15 1.22 9.09
N THR A 92 -11.29 1.78 9.53
CA THR A 92 -11.85 1.49 10.86
C THR A 92 -12.31 0.04 10.96
N VAL A 93 -12.91 -0.49 9.90
CA VAL A 93 -13.35 -1.89 9.81
C VAL A 93 -12.15 -2.83 9.72
N ILE A 94 -11.18 -2.52 8.85
CA ILE A 94 -9.96 -3.32 8.64
C ILE A 94 -9.17 -3.50 9.94
N LYS A 95 -9.07 -2.44 10.77
CA LYS A 95 -8.34 -2.47 12.05
C LYS A 95 -8.95 -3.42 13.09
N GLN A 96 -10.18 -3.89 12.89
CA GLN A 96 -10.80 -4.87 13.78
C GLN A 96 -10.26 -6.29 13.57
N ASN A 97 -9.54 -6.54 12.46
CA ASN A 97 -8.94 -7.83 12.14
C ASN A 97 -7.41 -7.69 11.90
N PRO A 98 -6.56 -8.31 12.74
CA PRO A 98 -5.10 -8.22 12.62
C PRO A 98 -4.52 -8.72 11.28
N GLN A 99 -5.15 -9.74 10.68
CA GLN A 99 -4.69 -10.27 9.38
C GLN A 99 -4.93 -9.25 8.26
N ASP A 100 -6.14 -8.67 8.22
CA ASP A 100 -6.53 -7.65 7.25
C ASP A 100 -5.67 -6.38 7.39
N GLN A 101 -5.34 -5.99 8.62
CA GLN A 101 -4.47 -4.85 8.90
C GLN A 101 -3.07 -5.03 8.29
N THR A 102 -2.52 -6.25 8.33
CA THR A 102 -1.18 -6.54 7.79
C THR A 102 -1.17 -6.42 6.26
N VAL A 103 -2.17 -6.98 5.60
CA VAL A 103 -2.34 -6.89 4.13
C VAL A 103 -2.54 -5.42 3.71
N TYR A 104 -3.40 -4.71 4.42
CA TYR A 104 -3.67 -3.30 4.14
C TYR A 104 -2.44 -2.41 4.36
N ALA A 105 -1.63 -2.68 5.39
CA ALA A 105 -0.39 -1.94 5.64
C ALA A 105 0.63 -2.10 4.51
N ALA A 106 0.79 -3.32 3.97
CA ALA A 106 1.66 -3.57 2.82
C ALA A 106 1.20 -2.77 1.58
N ALA A 107 -0.11 -2.79 1.30
CA ALA A 107 -0.67 -2.03 0.18
C ALA A 107 -0.52 -0.51 0.33
N GLN A 108 -0.59 0.02 1.56
CA GLN A 108 -0.34 1.45 1.81
C GLN A 108 1.08 1.87 1.46
N VAL A 109 2.08 1.02 1.77
CA VAL A 109 3.48 1.30 1.43
C VAL A 109 3.64 1.37 -0.09
N GLU A 110 3.09 0.40 -0.81
CA GLU A 110 3.13 0.38 -2.28
C GLU A 110 2.46 1.63 -2.88
N ALA A 111 1.25 1.96 -2.42
CA ALA A 111 0.48 3.11 -2.90
C ALA A 111 1.04 4.48 -2.48
N SER A 112 1.97 4.52 -1.51
CA SER A 112 2.67 5.75 -1.10
C SER A 112 3.83 6.11 -2.03
N SER A 113 4.28 5.16 -2.85
CA SER A 113 5.36 5.39 -3.79
C SER A 113 4.84 6.11 -5.05
N CYS A 114 5.50 7.24 -5.36
CA CYS A 114 5.34 7.94 -6.63
C CYS A 114 6.57 7.64 -7.48
N HIS A 115 6.57 6.45 -8.08
CA HIS A 115 7.57 6.04 -9.07
C HIS A 115 7.26 6.60 -10.45
#